data_AF-A0A1Y5PZ07-F1
#
_entry.id   AF-A0A1Y5PZ07-F1
#
_cell.length_a   1.000
_cell.length_b   1.000
_cell.length_c   1.000
_cell.angle_alpha   90.00
_cell.angle_beta   90.00
_cell.angle_gamma   90.00
#
_symmetry.space_group_name_H-M   'P 1'
#
loop_
_entity.id
_entity.type
_entity.pdbx_description
1 polymer ?
#
loop_
_entity_poly.entity_id
_entity_poly.type
_entity_poly.pdbx_seq_one_letter_code
_entity_poly.pdbx_strand_id
1 'polypeptide(L)'
;MVLVLAPPNCPSEQAQRAEALIRELTDIGIPVKRGSSFAFDLENPTREQRAAVDRTVKVFKQGAPAVFINGMGMSNPSTSQVVAVYRSTRRG
;
A
#
# COMPACT_ATOMS: atom_id res chain seq x y z
N MET A 1 4.25 -1.16 9.91
CA MET A 1 4.22 -2.30 8.95
C MET A 1 3.88 -1.77 7.57
N VAL A 2 4.15 -2.52 6.51
CA VAL A 2 3.77 -2.15 5.13
C VAL A 2 2.57 -2.99 4.69
N LEU A 3 1.48 -2.37 4.25
CA LEU A 3 0.34 -3.07 3.63
C LEU A 3 0.48 -2.98 2.11
N VAL A 4 0.54 -4.12 1.42
CA VAL A 4 0.58 -4.21 -0.04
C VAL A 4 -0.74 -4.79 -0.53
N LEU A 5 -1.46 -4.01 -1.33
CA LEU A 5 -2.72 -4.40 -1.96
C LEU A 5 -2.50 -4.71 -3.43
N ALA A 6 -2.88 -5.93 -3.82
CA ALA A 6 -2.83 -6.40 -5.21
C ALA A 6 -4.03 -7.31 -5.51
N PRO A 7 -4.62 -7.24 -6.72
CA PRO A 7 -5.69 -8.15 -7.10
C PRO A 7 -5.25 -9.62 -6.96
N PRO A 8 -6.08 -10.51 -6.39
CA PRO A 8 -5.77 -11.93 -6.30
C PRO A 8 -5.89 -12.57 -7.69
N ASN A 9 -5.01 -13.52 -8.01
CA ASN A 9 -5.09 -14.38 -9.20
C ASN A 9 -5.05 -13.70 -10.59
N CYS A 10 -4.25 -12.65 -10.79
CA CYS A 10 -3.91 -12.23 -12.15
C CYS A 10 -2.53 -12.76 -12.55
N PRO A 11 -2.35 -13.45 -13.70
CA PRO A 11 -1.03 -13.71 -14.29
C PRO A 11 -0.38 -12.44 -14.86
N SER A 12 -0.88 -11.26 -14.50
CA SER A 12 -0.47 -9.98 -15.06
C SER A 12 0.82 -9.47 -14.45
N GLU A 13 1.50 -8.62 -15.20
CA GLU A 13 2.71 -7.91 -14.78
C GLU A 13 2.54 -7.23 -13.40
N GLN A 14 1.34 -6.75 -13.08
CA GLN A 14 1.04 -6.11 -11.80
C GLN A 14 1.15 -7.07 -10.61
N ALA A 15 0.72 -8.33 -10.78
CA ALA A 15 0.87 -9.34 -9.73
C ALA A 15 2.35 -9.68 -9.51
N GLN A 16 3.11 -9.82 -10.60
CA GLN A 16 4.56 -10.09 -10.51
C GLN A 16 5.31 -8.95 -9.80
N ARG A 17 4.97 -7.69 -10.12
CA ARG A 17 5.52 -6.52 -9.43
C ARG A 17 5.18 -6.51 -7.94
N ALA A 18 3.95 -6.88 -7.58
CA ALA A 18 3.55 -6.98 -6.18
C ALA A 18 4.33 -8.08 -5.44
N GLU A 19 4.49 -9.27 -6.02
CA GLU A 19 5.28 -10.36 -5.42
C GLU A 19 6.76 -9.96 -5.28
N ALA A 20 7.34 -9.36 -6.31
CA ALA A 20 8.73 -8.89 -6.28
C ALA A 20 8.93 -7.87 -5.15
N LEU A 21 8.04 -6.88 -5.05
CA LEU A 21 8.09 -5.88 -3.98
C LEU A 21 7.94 -6.52 -2.59
N ILE A 22 6.98 -7.43 -2.39
CA ILE A 22 6.77 -8.12 -1.11
C ILE A 22 8.02 -8.90 -0.73
N ARG A 23 8.61 -9.64 -1.68
CA ARG A 23 9.82 -10.43 -1.47
C ARG A 23 10.99 -9.55 -1.08
N GLU A 24 11.29 -8.51 -1.86
CA GLU A 24 12.42 -7.61 -1.60
C GLU A 24 12.31 -6.92 -0.23
N LEU A 25 11.12 -6.49 0.17
CA LEU A 25 10.87 -5.89 1.48
C LEU A 25 11.04 -6.90 2.63
N THR A 26 10.60 -8.14 2.43
CA THR A 26 10.74 -9.21 3.42
C THR A 26 12.21 -9.60 3.60
N ASP A 27 12.96 -9.70 2.50
CA ASP A 27 14.38 -10.05 2.49
C ASP A 27 15.24 -9.04 3.29
N ILE A 28 14.84 -7.77 3.32
CA ILE A 28 15.49 -6.71 4.12
C ILE A 28 14.89 -6.52 5.52
N GLY A 29 14.03 -7.43 5.97
CA GLY A 29 13.47 -7.44 7.33
C GLY A 29 12.33 -6.43 7.57
N ILE A 30 11.70 -5.89 6.53
CA ILE A 30 10.53 -5.02 6.68
C ILE A 30 9.27 -5.90 6.76
N PRO A 31 8.45 -5.79 7.83
CA PRO A 31 7.22 -6.56 7.96
C PRO A 31 6.17 -6.09 6.95
N VAL A 32 5.77 -7.01 6.07
CA VAL A 32 4.76 -6.79 5.02
C VAL A 32 3.49 -7.58 5.32
N LYS A 33 2.33 -6.95 5.16
CA LYS A 33 1.01 -7.59 5.13
C LYS A 33 0.47 -7.50 3.71
N ARG A 34 0.11 -8.65 3.13
CA ARG A 34 -0.58 -8.70 1.84
C ARG A 34 -2.08 -8.59 2.03
N GLY A 35 -2.75 -7.87 1.14
CA GLY A 35 -4.20 -7.84 1.02
C GLY A 35 -4.64 -7.80 -0.43
N SER A 36 -5.90 -8.13 -0.68
CA SER A 36 -6.54 -8.06 -2.00
C SER A 36 -7.58 -6.95 -2.11
N SER A 37 -8.04 -6.43 -0.97
CA SER A 37 -9.08 -5.43 -0.87
C SER A 37 -8.92 -4.60 0.40
N PHE A 38 -9.68 -3.51 0.47
CA PHE A 38 -9.85 -2.69 1.66
C PHE A 38 -11.32 -2.30 1.75
N ALA A 39 -11.84 -2.19 2.97
CA ALA A 39 -13.17 -1.69 3.25
C ALA A 39 -13.05 -0.55 4.27
N PHE A 40 -13.88 0.48 4.11
CA PHE A 40 -14.02 1.56 5.07
C PHE A 40 -15.38 1.44 5.71
N ASP A 41 -15.41 1.33 7.04
CA ASP A 41 -16.63 1.44 7.81
C ASP A 41 -16.61 2.80 8.53
N LEU A 42 -17.42 3.73 8.04
CA LEU A 42 -17.44 5.12 8.48
C LEU A 42 -18.88 5.59 8.66
N GLU A 43 -19.30 5.75 9.91
CA GLU A 43 -20.57 6.37 10.25
C GLU A 43 -20.39 7.90 10.36
N ASN A 44 -21.13 8.67 9.56
CA ASN A 44 -21.06 10.14 9.52
C ASN A 44 -19.62 10.70 9.41
N PRO A 45 -18.86 10.37 8.34
CA PRO A 45 -17.45 10.72 8.27
C PRO A 45 -17.23 12.23 8.21
N THR A 46 -16.29 12.69 9.01
CA THR A 46 -15.73 14.04 8.96
C THR A 46 -15.15 14.34 7.57
N ARG A 47 -14.99 15.64 7.25
CA ARG A 47 -14.40 16.07 5.98
C ARG A 47 -13.00 15.48 5.75
N GLU A 48 -12.21 15.39 6.82
CA GLU A 48 -10.87 14.83 6.80
C GLU A 48 -10.87 13.33 6.50
N GLN A 49 -11.77 12.57 7.13
CA GLN A 49 -11.94 11.14 6.86
C GLN A 49 -12.36 10.87 5.42
N ARG A 50 -13.30 11.66 4.87
CA ARG A 50 -13.68 11.55 3.45
C ARG A 50 -12.48 11.81 2.53
N ALA A 51 -11.71 12.85 2.81
CA ALA A 51 -10.51 13.15 2.02
C ALA A 51 -9.45 12.04 2.11
N ALA A 52 -9.32 11.36 3.26
CA ALA A 52 -8.43 10.22 3.43
C ALA A 52 -8.88 9.00 2.61
N VAL A 53 -10.19 8.73 2.57
CA VAL A 53 -10.79 7.70 1.70
C VAL A 53 -10.52 8.02 0.23
N ASP A 54 -10.79 9.25 -0.21
CA ASP A 54 -10.59 9.66 -1.60
C ASP A 54 -9.13 9.51 -2.04
N ARG A 55 -8.17 9.89 -1.18
CA ARG A 55 -6.74 9.67 -1.43
C ARG A 55 -6.40 8.19 -1.58
N THR A 56 -6.97 7.35 -0.71
CA THR A 56 -6.73 5.89 -0.74
C THR A 56 -7.30 5.26 -2.01
N VAL A 57 -8.53 5.61 -2.38
CA VAL A 57 -9.17 5.13 -3.62
C VAL A 57 -8.38 5.60 -4.84
N LYS A 58 -7.90 6.85 -4.85
CA LYS A 58 -7.09 7.39 -5.96
C LYS A 58 -5.80 6.58 -6.13
N VAL A 59 -5.07 6.30 -5.05
CA VAL A 59 -3.86 5.47 -5.08
C VAL A 59 -4.17 4.08 -5.61
N PHE A 60 -5.25 3.44 -5.14
CA PHE A 60 -5.60 2.10 -5.60
C PHE A 60 -5.96 2.05 -7.09
N LYS A 61 -6.68 3.07 -7.60
CA LYS A 61 -7.07 3.16 -9.02
C LYS A 61 -5.91 3.42 -9.97
N GLN A 62 -4.77 3.91 -9.48
CA GLN A 62 -3.58 4.20 -10.29
C GLN A 62 -2.78 2.95 -10.67
N GLY A 63 -3.08 1.80 -10.07
CA GLY A 63 -2.52 0.50 -10.43
C GLY A 63 -1.80 -0.20 -9.29
N ALA A 64 -1.68 -1.52 -9.39
CA ALA A 64 -0.99 -2.32 -8.39
C ALA A 64 0.53 -2.38 -8.64
N PRO A 65 1.34 -2.62 -7.59
CA PRO A 65 0.93 -2.73 -6.18
C PRO A 65 0.57 -1.37 -5.56
N ALA A 66 -0.55 -1.30 -4.85
CA ALA A 66 -0.85 -0.15 -3.99
C ALA A 66 -0.27 -0.42 -2.59
N VAL A 67 0.51 0.51 -2.06
CA VAL A 67 1.24 0.34 -0.80
C VAL A 67 0.80 1.37 0.21
N PHE A 68 0.52 0.94 1.44
CA PHE A 68 0.11 1.81 2.54
C PHE A 68 1.02 1.64 3.75
N ILE A 69 1.50 2.77 4.27
CA ILE A 69 2.38 2.85 5.45
C ILE A 69 1.89 4.01 6.32
N ASN A 70 1.39 3.71 7.53
CA ASN A 70 0.95 4.73 8.51
C ASN A 70 0.07 5.84 7.90
N GLY A 71 -0.91 5.47 7.07
CA GLY A 71 -1.83 6.42 6.41
C GLY A 71 -1.32 7.05 5.11
N MET A 72 -0.06 6.81 4.72
CA MET A 72 0.48 7.22 3.42
C MET A 72 0.30 6.11 2.37
N GLY A 73 -0.41 6.43 1.29
CA GLY A 73 -0.62 5.55 0.14
C GLY A 73 0.31 5.88 -1.03
N MET A 74 0.84 4.85 -1.68
CA MET A 74 1.66 4.95 -2.89
C MET A 74 1.16 3.97 -3.95
N SER A 75 1.12 4.39 -5.21
CA SER A 75 0.73 3.54 -6.33
C SER A 75 1.96 3.08 -7.10
N ASN A 76 2.10 1.76 -7.28
CA ASN A 76 3.23 1.12 -7.97
C ASN A 76 4.62 1.69 -7.57
N PRO A 77 4.94 1.80 -6.26
CA PRO A 77 6.22 2.33 -5.82
C PRO A 77 7.36 1.33 -6.06
N SER A 78 8.60 1.85 -6.11
CA SER A 78 9.80 1.03 -5.98
C SER A 78 10.06 0.61 -4.53
N THR A 79 10.85 -0.44 -4.33
CA THR A 79 11.30 -0.87 -3.00
C THR A 79 12.02 0.25 -2.24
N SER A 80 12.88 1.02 -2.92
CA SER A 80 13.60 2.15 -2.29
C SER A 80 12.66 3.24 -1.77
N GLN A 81 11.58 3.56 -2.50
CA GLN A 81 10.56 4.51 -2.06
C GLN A 81 9.83 4.00 -0.81
N VAL A 82 9.43 2.72 -0.82
CA VAL A 82 8.77 2.08 0.34
C VAL A 82 9.68 2.10 1.56
N VAL A 83 10.96 1.77 1.40
CA VAL A 83 11.96 1.79 2.48
C VAL A 83 12.14 3.19 3.06
N ALA A 84 12.24 4.21 2.19
CA ALA A 84 12.41 5.59 2.64
C ALA A 84 11.25 6.05 3.52
N VAL A 85 10.00 5.81 3.09
CA VAL A 85 8.80 6.15 3.86
C VAL A 85 8.67 5.31 5.12
N TYR A 86 8.94 4.01 5.05
CA TYR A 86 8.91 3.13 6.22
C TYR A 86 9.91 3.57 7.30
N ARG A 87 11.11 3.98 6.91
CA ARG A 87 12.14 4.42 7.86
C ARG A 87 11.86 5.81 8.43
N SER A 88 11.32 6.74 7.63
CA SER A 88 10.97 8.07 8.13
C SER A 88 9.85 8.00 9.18
N THR A 89 8.84 7.18 8.93
CA THR A 89 7.67 7.02 9.82
C THR A 89 7.94 6.24 11.11
N ARG A 90 9.09 5.57 11.24
CA ARG A 90 9.52 4.92 12.50
C ARG A 90 10.41 5.79 13.38
N ARG A 91 10.92 6.90 12.83
CA ARG A 91 11.80 7.84 13.52
C ARG A 91 11.03 9.02 14.12
N GLY A 92 9.78 9.23 13.71
CA GLY A 92 8.83 10.11 14.39
C GLY A 92 7.97 9.32 15.36
#